data_AF-A0A524A8L3-F1
#
_entry.id   AF-A0A524A8L3-F1
#
_cell.length_a   1.000
_cell.length_b   1.000
_cell.length_c   1.000
_cell.angle_alpha   90.00
_cell.angle_beta   90.00
_cell.angle_gamma   90.00
#
_symmetry.space_group_name_H-M   'P 1'
#
loop_
_entity.id
_entity.type
_entity.pdbx_description
1 polymer ?
#
loop_
_entity_poly.entity_id
_entity_poly.type
_entity_poly.pdbx_seq_one_letter_code
_entity_poly.pdbx_strand_id
1 'polypeptide(L)'
;LGFIDKMPKLMGVQAEGAAPLVRAWREGREEIEPVVLNTLADSISVGVPRDRIKALRAVRQTGGEFVAVSDEEILDAMRVLARRAAVFAEPAGAAGFAGLAKLVRKGRIDPEERIVVLVTGNGLKDVASAIKATGQPHLIEPTMEDLRRLMGQYPISNTQ
;
A
#
# COMPACT_ATOMS: atom_id res chain seq x y z
N LEU A 1 19.67 11.73 -21.90
CA LEU A 1 19.32 10.61 -22.81
C LEU A 1 18.01 10.85 -23.56
N GLY A 2 17.12 11.75 -23.12
CA GLY A 2 15.95 12.15 -23.92
C GLY A 2 14.87 11.08 -24.04
N PHE A 3 14.86 10.08 -23.16
CA PHE A 3 13.91 8.96 -23.22
C PHE A 3 12.48 9.33 -22.81
N ILE A 4 12.29 10.43 -22.07
CA ILE A 4 10.99 10.88 -21.58
C ILE A 4 10.90 12.40 -21.69
N ASP A 5 9.70 12.89 -22.02
CA ASP A 5 9.43 14.32 -22.18
C ASP A 5 9.24 15.05 -20.84
N LYS A 6 8.91 14.31 -19.78
CA LYS A 6 8.68 14.86 -18.44
C LYS A 6 9.13 13.88 -17.35
N MET A 7 9.65 14.44 -16.26
CA MET A 7 9.94 13.67 -15.05
C MET A 7 8.63 13.36 -14.31
N PRO A 8 8.34 12.11 -13.91
CA PRO A 8 7.20 11.81 -13.04
C PRO A 8 7.41 12.41 -11.65
N LYS A 9 6.31 12.80 -10.99
CA LYS A 9 6.30 13.12 -9.56
C LYS A 9 6.57 11.84 -8.78
N LEU A 10 7.52 11.87 -7.83
CA LEU A 10 7.80 10.73 -6.98
C LEU A 10 6.97 10.81 -5.70
N MET A 11 6.18 9.78 -5.45
CA MET A 11 5.35 9.66 -4.25
C MET A 11 6.00 8.66 -3.30
N GLY A 12 6.40 9.11 -2.12
CA GLY A 12 6.95 8.25 -1.08
C GLY A 12 5.87 7.80 -0.11
N VAL A 13 5.71 6.49 0.10
CA VAL A 13 4.71 5.97 1.03
C VAL A 13 5.38 5.27 2.20
N GLN A 14 4.94 5.56 3.43
CA GLN A 14 5.39 4.87 4.63
C GLN A 14 4.20 4.41 5.47
N ALA A 15 4.37 3.33 6.24
CA ALA A 15 3.40 2.97 7.27
C ALA A 15 3.40 4.02 8.39
N GLU A 16 2.24 4.35 8.96
CA GLU A 16 2.09 5.41 9.97
C GLU A 16 3.01 5.19 11.20
N GLY A 17 3.16 3.94 11.66
CA GLY A 17 4.08 3.62 12.76
C GLY A 17 5.55 3.44 12.35
N ALA A 18 5.91 3.73 11.11
CA ALA A 18 7.28 3.77 10.60
C ALA A 18 7.46 4.88 9.54
N ALA A 19 7.02 6.11 9.86
CA ALA A 19 6.93 7.23 8.91
C ALA A 19 7.95 8.41 9.11
N PRO A 20 9.26 8.17 9.32
CA PRO A 20 10.21 9.26 9.56
C PRO A 20 10.43 10.21 8.37
N LEU A 21 10.37 9.73 7.13
CA LEU A 21 10.50 10.59 5.94
C LEU A 21 9.27 11.47 5.73
N VAL A 22 8.07 10.98 6.08
CA VAL A 22 6.85 11.78 6.03
C VAL A 22 6.94 12.97 6.98
N ARG A 23 7.41 12.76 8.22
CA ARG A 23 7.64 13.85 9.17
C ARG A 23 8.69 14.84 8.68
N ALA A 24 9.87 14.35 8.31
CA ALA A 24 10.96 15.19 7.83
C ALA A 24 10.58 16.00 6.58
N TRP A 25 9.82 15.41 5.65
CA TRP A 25 9.32 16.09 4.46
C TRP A 25 8.37 17.23 4.81
N ARG A 26 7.37 16.99 5.67
CA ARG A 26 6.40 18.00 6.13
C ARG A 26 7.06 19.16 6.87
N GLU A 27 8.09 18.87 7.66
CA GLU A 27 8.82 19.87 8.45
C GLU A 27 9.91 20.59 7.63
N GLY A 28 10.13 20.20 6.38
CA GLY A 28 11.19 20.81 5.55
C GLY A 28 12.62 20.44 5.98
N ARG A 29 12.79 19.41 6.82
CA ARG A 29 14.08 18.98 7.36
C ARG A 29 14.72 17.88 6.51
N GLU A 30 16.03 17.69 6.66
CA GLU A 30 16.77 16.53 6.09
C GLU A 30 17.22 15.55 7.18
N GLU A 31 17.24 16.00 8.43
CA GLU A 31 17.55 15.18 9.60
C GLU A 31 16.35 14.30 9.95
N ILE A 32 16.64 13.06 10.35
CA ILE A 32 15.63 12.09 10.79
C ILE A 32 15.93 11.69 12.21
N GLU A 33 14.94 11.90 13.06
CA GLU A 33 14.90 11.33 14.39
C GLU A 33 14.41 9.87 14.31
N PRO A 34 15.10 8.93 14.98
CA PRO A 34 14.61 7.57 15.12
C PRO A 34 13.23 7.55 15.75
N VAL A 35 12.41 6.58 15.36
CA VAL A 35 11.12 6.35 16.02
C VAL A 35 10.93 4.92 16.45
N VAL A 36 10.09 4.76 17.46
CA VAL A 36 9.56 3.47 17.87
C VAL A 36 8.74 2.93 16.70
N LEU A 37 9.12 1.76 16.24
CA LEU A 37 8.54 1.11 15.07
C LEU A 37 7.33 0.29 15.47
N ASN A 38 6.23 0.49 14.77
CA ASN A 38 5.00 -0.28 14.97
C ASN A 38 4.21 -0.39 13.65
N THR A 39 4.49 -1.42 12.88
CA THR A 39 3.76 -1.73 11.65
C THR A 39 3.89 -3.21 11.33
N LEU A 40 2.85 -3.80 10.74
CA LEU A 40 2.90 -5.14 10.17
C LEU A 40 3.74 -5.20 8.88
N ALA A 41 4.01 -4.07 8.23
CA ALA A 41 4.80 -4.00 7.01
C ALA A 41 6.31 -4.03 7.32
N ASP A 42 6.79 -5.20 7.76
CA ASP A 42 8.16 -5.42 8.25
C ASP A 42 9.26 -4.85 7.34
N SER A 43 9.18 -5.08 6.03
CA SER A 43 10.21 -4.62 5.07
C SER A 43 10.34 -3.10 4.95
N ILE A 44 9.38 -2.32 5.45
CA ILE A 44 9.44 -0.85 5.53
C ILE A 44 9.41 -0.34 6.98
N SER A 45 9.53 -1.23 7.97
CA SER A 45 9.64 -0.92 9.39
C SER A 45 11.07 -0.42 9.71
N VAL A 46 11.37 0.82 9.29
CA VAL A 46 12.72 1.39 9.35
C VAL A 46 12.71 2.75 10.04
N GLY A 47 13.39 2.85 11.19
CA GLY A 47 13.44 4.07 11.99
C GLY A 47 14.32 5.16 11.41
N VAL A 48 15.43 4.78 10.77
CA VAL A 48 16.37 5.70 10.11
C VAL A 48 16.74 5.14 8.73
N PRO A 49 16.04 5.53 7.65
CA PRO A 49 16.35 5.07 6.30
C PRO A 49 17.77 5.47 5.86
N ARG A 50 18.49 4.54 5.23
CA ARG A 50 19.88 4.73 4.79
C ARG A 50 20.03 5.89 3.82
N ASP A 51 19.22 5.92 2.77
CA ASP A 51 19.26 6.94 1.70
C ASP A 51 18.25 8.09 1.91
N ARG A 52 17.90 8.38 3.17
CA ARG A 52 16.88 9.39 3.55
C ARG A 52 17.03 10.75 2.86
N ILE A 53 18.24 11.29 2.80
CA ILE A 53 18.50 12.60 2.18
C ILE A 53 18.21 12.54 0.67
N LYS A 54 18.63 11.47 0.00
CA LYS A 54 18.36 11.28 -1.43
C LYS A 54 16.86 11.15 -1.69
N ALA A 55 16.15 10.39 -0.86
CA ALA A 55 14.70 10.23 -0.98
C ALA A 55 13.96 11.56 -0.80
N LEU A 56 14.28 12.33 0.25
CA LEU A 56 13.69 13.65 0.50
C LEU A 56 13.93 14.62 -0.65
N ARG A 57 15.17 14.67 -1.16
CA ARG A 57 15.52 15.53 -2.30
C ARG A 57 14.82 15.09 -3.58
N ALA A 58 14.79 13.81 -3.90
CA ALA A 58 14.14 13.30 -5.11
C ALA A 58 12.64 13.62 -5.13
N VAL A 59 11.93 13.41 -4.01
CA VAL A 59 10.51 13.76 -3.88
C VAL A 59 10.30 15.27 -4.04
N ARG A 60 11.11 16.11 -3.38
CA ARG A 60 11.01 17.58 -3.51
C ARG A 60 11.30 18.07 -4.94
N GLN A 61 12.38 17.57 -5.56
CA GLN A 61 12.81 17.98 -6.90
C GLN A 61 11.79 17.61 -7.98
N THR A 62 11.07 16.49 -7.80
CA THR A 62 10.02 16.07 -8.72
C THR A 62 8.65 16.68 -8.42
N GLY A 63 8.55 17.54 -7.39
CA GLY A 63 7.27 18.12 -6.97
C GLY A 63 6.26 17.09 -6.45
N GLY A 64 6.76 15.96 -5.95
CA GLY A 64 5.95 14.90 -5.34
C GLY A 64 5.76 15.10 -3.83
N GLU A 65 5.22 14.09 -3.17
CA GLU A 65 4.96 14.13 -1.73
C GLU A 65 5.28 12.82 -1.00
N PHE A 66 5.43 12.92 0.32
CA PHE A 66 5.41 11.77 1.20
C PHE A 66 4.03 11.63 1.87
N VAL A 67 3.49 10.42 1.87
CA VAL A 67 2.21 10.07 2.52
C VAL A 67 2.40 8.91 3.49
N ALA A 68 1.77 9.01 4.65
CA ALA A 68 1.69 7.93 5.62
C ALA A 68 0.36 7.18 5.44
N VAL A 69 0.38 5.85 5.52
CA VAL A 69 -0.80 4.97 5.45
C VAL A 69 -0.86 4.07 6.68
N SER A 70 -2.06 3.82 7.18
CA SER A 70 -2.27 2.90 8.29
C SER A 70 -2.06 1.45 7.87
N ASP A 71 -1.84 0.57 8.85
CA ASP A 71 -1.75 -0.88 8.61
C ASP A 71 -3.06 -1.44 8.03
N GLU A 72 -4.20 -0.88 8.44
CA GLU A 72 -5.52 -1.18 7.90
C GLU A 72 -5.62 -0.80 6.42
N GLU A 73 -5.15 0.40 6.05
CA GLU A 73 -5.08 0.83 4.64
C GLU A 73 -4.16 -0.06 3.80
N ILE A 74 -3.06 -0.56 4.38
CA ILE A 74 -2.15 -1.51 3.73
C ILE A 74 -2.85 -2.86 3.49
N LEU A 75 -3.53 -3.41 4.50
CA LEU A 75 -4.27 -4.67 4.36
C LEU A 75 -5.42 -4.55 3.34
N ASP A 76 -6.12 -3.42 3.32
CA ASP A 76 -7.12 -3.13 2.29
C ASP A 76 -6.52 -3.07 0.89
N ALA A 77 -5.36 -2.43 0.74
CA ALA A 77 -4.63 -2.40 -0.52
C ALA A 77 -4.24 -3.80 -1.01
N MET A 78 -3.79 -4.69 -0.12
CA MET A 78 -3.51 -6.09 -0.45
C MET A 78 -4.76 -6.79 -1.01
N ARG A 79 -5.92 -6.63 -0.35
CA ARG A 79 -7.21 -7.21 -0.80
C ARG A 79 -7.57 -6.70 -2.20
N VAL A 80 -7.47 -5.39 -2.42
CA VAL A 80 -7.86 -4.76 -3.69
C VAL A 80 -6.95 -5.19 -4.82
N LEU A 81 -5.63 -5.17 -4.63
CA LEU A 81 -4.65 -5.61 -5.63
C LEU A 81 -4.91 -7.07 -6.04
N ALA A 82 -5.13 -7.96 -5.07
CA ALA A 82 -5.40 -9.36 -5.34
C ALA A 82 -6.72 -9.56 -6.10
N ARG A 83 -7.81 -8.91 -5.66
CA ARG A 83 -9.16 -9.12 -6.22
C ARG A 83 -9.41 -8.40 -7.55
N ARG A 84 -8.77 -7.25 -7.77
CA ARG A 84 -9.06 -6.37 -8.92
C ARG A 84 -7.97 -6.38 -9.98
N ALA A 85 -6.74 -6.72 -9.61
CA ALA A 85 -5.60 -6.71 -10.54
C ALA A 85 -4.89 -8.07 -10.65
N ALA A 86 -5.36 -9.10 -9.93
CA ALA A 86 -4.67 -10.39 -9.81
C ALA A 86 -3.20 -10.26 -9.35
N VAL A 87 -2.89 -9.22 -8.58
CA VAL A 87 -1.55 -8.97 -8.03
C VAL A 87 -1.53 -9.36 -6.56
N PHE A 88 -0.81 -10.45 -6.24
CA PHE A 88 -0.64 -10.91 -4.87
C PHE A 88 0.59 -10.25 -4.23
N ALA A 89 0.37 -9.15 -3.52
CA ALA A 89 1.41 -8.36 -2.85
C ALA A 89 1.53 -8.70 -1.36
N GLU A 90 2.74 -8.62 -0.81
CA GLU A 90 2.95 -8.56 0.65
C GLU A 90 2.63 -7.14 1.18
N PRO A 91 2.56 -6.91 2.50
CA PRO A 91 2.21 -5.59 3.05
C PRO A 91 3.06 -4.42 2.53
N ALA A 92 4.39 -4.54 2.56
CA ALA A 92 5.27 -3.50 2.05
C ALA A 92 5.09 -3.26 0.54
N GLY A 93 4.85 -4.33 -0.24
CA GLY A 93 4.55 -4.25 -1.66
C GLY A 93 3.20 -3.57 -1.97
N ALA A 94 2.24 -3.64 -1.04
CA ALA A 94 0.94 -3.00 -1.18
C ALA A 94 0.92 -1.54 -0.71
N ALA A 95 1.91 -1.09 0.07
CA ALA A 95 1.95 0.26 0.63
C ALA A 95 1.87 1.36 -0.43
N GLY A 96 2.55 1.18 -1.58
CA GLY A 96 2.46 2.12 -2.70
C GLY A 96 1.02 2.32 -3.22
N PHE A 97 0.26 1.22 -3.32
CA PHE A 97 -1.14 1.28 -3.74
C PHE A 97 -2.05 1.86 -2.66
N ALA A 98 -1.80 1.57 -1.38
CA ALA A 98 -2.49 2.21 -0.27
C ALA A 98 -2.32 3.74 -0.32
N GLY A 99 -1.09 4.21 -0.59
CA GLY A 99 -0.79 5.62 -0.79
C GLY A 99 -1.58 6.23 -1.93
N LEU A 100 -1.56 5.59 -3.11
CA LEU A 100 -2.37 6.01 -4.27
C LEU A 100 -3.86 6.14 -3.90
N ALA A 101 -4.45 5.10 -3.28
CA ALA A 101 -5.86 5.10 -2.90
C ALA A 101 -6.18 6.25 -1.92
N LYS A 102 -5.32 6.51 -0.94
CA LYS A 102 -5.47 7.61 0.03
C LYS A 102 -5.42 8.98 -0.66
N LEU A 103 -4.54 9.15 -1.64
CA LEU A 103 -4.37 10.41 -2.35
C LEU A 103 -5.50 10.69 -3.35
N VAL A 104 -6.01 9.66 -4.02
CA VAL A 104 -7.24 9.76 -4.84
C VAL A 104 -8.42 10.20 -3.98
N ARG A 105 -8.64 9.57 -2.82
CA ARG A 105 -9.72 9.98 -1.89
C ARG A 105 -9.59 11.43 -1.40
N LYS A 106 -8.36 11.96 -1.33
CA LYS A 106 -8.07 13.34 -0.94
C LYS A 106 -8.14 14.35 -2.10
N GLY A 107 -8.47 13.92 -3.31
CA GLY A 107 -8.46 14.78 -4.50
C GLY A 107 -7.07 15.33 -4.83
N ARG A 108 -6.00 14.59 -4.49
CA ARG A 108 -4.61 14.95 -4.78
C ARG A 108 -4.11 14.41 -6.11
N ILE A 109 -4.82 13.44 -6.67
CA ILE A 109 -4.53 12.81 -7.96
C ILE A 109 -5.75 13.00 -8.85
N ASP A 110 -5.53 13.56 -10.03
CA ASP A 110 -6.55 13.72 -11.04
C ASP A 110 -6.84 12.37 -11.74
N PRO A 111 -8.10 12.04 -12.05
CA PRO A 111 -8.46 10.77 -12.71
C PRO A 111 -7.75 10.52 -14.04
N GLU A 112 -7.32 11.57 -14.75
CA GLU A 112 -6.61 11.48 -16.03
C GLU A 112 -5.10 11.32 -15.87
N GLU A 113 -4.57 11.33 -14.63
CA GLU A 113 -3.16 11.09 -14.38
C GLU A 113 -2.74 9.65 -14.64
N ARG A 114 -1.61 9.48 -15.33
CA ARG A 114 -0.97 8.18 -15.51
C ARG A 114 -0.07 7.89 -14.33
N ILE A 115 -0.44 6.88 -13.55
CA ILE A 115 0.27 6.47 -12.34
C ILE A 115 0.92 5.10 -12.55
N VAL A 116 2.15 4.96 -12.06
CA VAL A 116 2.84 3.67 -11.93
C VAL A 116 3.01 3.39 -10.44
N VAL A 117 2.48 2.26 -9.97
CA VAL A 117 2.67 1.78 -8.60
C VAL A 117 3.68 0.65 -8.63
N LEU A 118 4.76 0.79 -7.84
CA LEU A 118 5.76 -0.25 -7.70
C LEU A 118 5.33 -1.25 -6.62
N VAL A 119 4.98 -2.47 -7.04
CA VAL A 119 4.71 -3.58 -6.13
C VAL A 119 6.02 -4.35 -5.92
N THR A 120 6.70 -4.05 -4.82
CA THR A 120 8.09 -4.46 -4.57
C THR A 120 8.24 -5.87 -4.00
N GLY A 121 7.15 -6.45 -3.49
CA GLY A 121 7.17 -7.74 -2.78
C GLY A 121 5.98 -8.62 -3.10
N ASN A 122 6.23 -9.93 -3.20
CA ASN A 122 5.24 -10.95 -3.50
C ASN A 122 4.61 -11.49 -2.21
N GLY A 123 3.29 -11.66 -2.20
CA GLY A 123 2.53 -12.13 -1.03
C GLY A 123 2.90 -13.52 -0.52
N LEU A 124 3.56 -14.36 -1.32
CA LEU A 124 4.07 -15.67 -0.88
C LEU A 124 5.16 -15.57 0.20
N LYS A 125 5.77 -14.38 0.39
CA LYS A 125 6.71 -14.12 1.47
C LYS A 125 6.04 -13.99 2.84
N ASP A 126 4.78 -13.56 2.87
CA ASP A 126 4.03 -13.30 4.11
C ASP A 126 2.56 -13.74 3.97
N VAL A 127 2.36 -15.05 4.02
CA VAL A 127 1.04 -15.68 3.97
C VAL A 127 0.19 -15.32 5.20
N ALA A 128 0.82 -15.04 6.35
CA ALA A 128 0.10 -14.68 7.57
C ALA A 128 -0.64 -13.35 7.42
N SER A 129 0.02 -12.33 6.85
CA SER A 129 -0.63 -11.07 6.51
C SER A 129 -1.72 -11.23 5.46
N ALA A 130 -1.55 -12.14 4.49
CA ALA A 130 -2.60 -12.45 3.52
C ALA A 130 -3.86 -13.03 4.20
N ILE A 131 -3.70 -13.96 5.15
CA ILE A 131 -4.82 -14.50 5.94
C ILE A 131 -5.47 -13.39 6.78
N LYS A 132 -4.67 -12.55 7.45
CA LYS A 132 -5.15 -11.39 8.21
C LYS A 132 -5.95 -10.43 7.32
N ALA A 133 -5.51 -10.23 6.08
CA ALA A 133 -6.25 -9.48 5.09
C ALA A 133 -7.55 -10.22 4.70
N THR A 134 -7.61 -11.50 4.41
CA THR A 134 -8.88 -12.08 3.91
C THR A 134 -9.96 -12.31 4.97
N GLY A 135 -9.60 -12.28 6.26
CA GLY A 135 -10.52 -12.65 7.34
C GLY A 135 -10.65 -14.17 7.48
N GLN A 136 -11.53 -14.62 8.37
CA GLN A 136 -11.74 -16.04 8.62
C GLN A 136 -12.70 -16.67 7.60
N PRO A 137 -12.49 -17.95 7.24
CA PRO A 137 -13.44 -18.68 6.42
C PRO A 137 -14.77 -18.86 7.16
N HIS A 138 -15.86 -18.91 6.40
CA HIS A 138 -17.15 -19.35 6.93
C HIS A 138 -17.08 -20.86 7.25
N LEU A 139 -17.30 -21.21 8.51
CA LEU A 139 -17.47 -22.58 8.94
C LEU A 139 -18.93 -22.99 8.72
N ILE A 140 -19.13 -24.10 8.02
CA ILE A 140 -20.45 -24.67 7.72
C ILE A 140 -20.46 -26.16 8.05
N GLU A 141 -21.65 -26.72 8.27
CA GLU A 141 -21.79 -28.17 8.35
C GLU A 141 -21.42 -28.82 7.01
N PRO A 142 -20.90 -30.06 6.99
CA PRO A 142 -20.48 -30.75 5.77
C PRO A 142 -21.69 -31.25 4.95
N THR A 143 -22.64 -30.36 4.63
CA THR A 143 -23.87 -30.64 3.91
C THR A 143 -24.07 -29.72 2.71
N MET A 144 -24.72 -30.23 1.67
CA MET A 144 -25.04 -29.44 0.47
C MET A 144 -26.05 -28.32 0.74
N GLU A 145 -26.91 -28.50 1.76
CA GLU A 145 -27.88 -27.49 2.17
C GLU A 145 -27.18 -26.25 2.71
N ASP A 146 -26.26 -26.44 3.65
CA ASP A 146 -25.51 -25.34 4.25
C ASP A 146 -24.60 -24.63 3.26
N LEU A 147 -23.95 -25.39 2.37
CA LEU A 147 -23.16 -24.80 1.29
C LEU A 147 -24.01 -23.90 0.38
N ARG A 148 -25.19 -24.37 -0.06
CA ARG A 148 -26.11 -23.59 -0.89
C ARG A 148 -26.64 -22.36 -0.16
N ARG A 149 -26.96 -22.50 1.13
CA ARG A 149 -27.41 -21.39 1.99
C ARG A 149 -26.34 -20.30 2.06
N LEU A 150 -25.08 -20.66 2.29
CA LEU A 150 -23.97 -19.72 2.33
C LEU A 150 -23.74 -19.05 0.96
N MET A 151 -23.70 -19.84 -0.12
CA MET A 151 -23.50 -19.30 -1.47
C MET A 151 -24.63 -18.35 -1.89
N GLY A 152 -25.87 -18.59 -1.46
CA GLY A 152 -27.01 -17.69 -1.72
C GLY A 152 -26.88 -16.30 -1.08
N GLN A 153 -26.09 -16.15 -0.01
CA GLN A 153 -25.82 -14.86 0.63
C GLN A 153 -24.79 -14.02 -0.13
N TYR A 154 -23.99 -14.67 -0.98
CA TYR A 154 -22.95 -14.06 -1.80
C TYR A 154 -23.26 -14.34 -3.27
N PRO A 155 -24.34 -13.77 -3.84
CA PRO A 155 -24.66 -13.98 -5.24
C PRO A 155 -23.44 -13.61 -6.06
N ILE A 156 -22.94 -14.57 -6.85
CA ILE A 156 -21.82 -14.36 -7.74
C ILE A 156 -22.27 -13.28 -8.74
N SER A 157 -21.87 -12.04 -8.50
CA SER A 157 -22.06 -10.98 -9.48
C SER A 157 -21.17 -11.34 -10.66
N ASN A 158 -21.77 -11.87 -11.73
CA ASN A 158 -21.15 -11.91 -13.05
C ASN A 158 -20.93 -10.46 -13.50
N THR A 159 -19.86 -9.84 -13.03
CA THR A 159 -19.35 -8.60 -13.61
C THR A 159 -17.92 -8.91 -14.00
N GLN A 160 -17.78 -9.25 -15.27
CA GLN A 160 -16.52 -9.13 -16.01
C GLN A 160 -16.10 -7.66 -16.04
#